data_AF-A0A183IAX0-F1
#
_entry.id   AF-A0A183IAX0-F1
#
_cell.length_a   1.000
_cell.length_b   1.000
_cell.length_c   1.000
_cell.angle_alpha   90.00
_cell.angle_beta   90.00
_cell.angle_gamma   90.00
#
_symmetry.space_group_name_H-M   'P 1'
#
loop_
_entity.id
_entity.type
_entity.pdbx_description
1 polymer ?
#
loop_
_entity_poly.entity_id
_entity_poly.type
_entity_poly.pdbx_seq_one_letter_code
_entity_poly.pdbx_strand_id
1 'polypeptide(L)'
;MIAPRLKRLKSDMFSLAGSVITAAVLSGTEVVPEVTCIAYGPGLDSATLSLPVHYFFVRMIGPDGLNLTKSLGQFGLFVQLKGVPKACLVRPEVIDRYDGTYIVRYKKFCLSLNEHATHFFTLNSDTHFEGPIVPSECACPMKMDQWLLKAQCPSEFSNQILKHTAIWPVGSVDLLSVLEQAQRKWGLHEESFSFCHYKIRSPKVVFSCWVYLYRRCYGKHVGFKMFADEIFSFLVKKIQLPDIDLFINLGDWPLEKLVRGADSSRYVPMLSWCRSNDTVDIVLPTYELVEAVIEMMGRLVLFINNLCTVRRHSLELLSVQGMRNVSWSNKFTKAFWRGRDSTSARLLLVNISRLNPDILDARITKFFFFREQMDYYGPEAPIVTFQKFFDSRLSFH
;
A
#
# COMPACT_ATOMS: atom_id res chain seq x y z
N MET A 1 -57.84 -26.09 -4.29
CA MET A 1 -58.58 -26.84 -5.32
C MET A 1 -59.03 -25.88 -6.41
N ILE A 2 -59.01 -26.34 -7.67
CA ILE A 2 -59.93 -25.95 -8.76
C ILE A 2 -60.00 -24.44 -9.11
N ALA A 3 -59.25 -24.06 -10.15
CA ALA A 3 -59.70 -23.05 -11.10
C ALA A 3 -60.66 -23.68 -12.13
N PRO A 4 -61.65 -22.92 -12.63
CA PRO A 4 -61.96 -22.90 -14.07
C PRO A 4 -62.45 -21.51 -14.55
N ARG A 5 -62.65 -21.15 -15.83
CA ARG A 5 -62.23 -21.62 -17.18
C ARG A 5 -62.47 -20.40 -18.11
N LEU A 6 -61.56 -19.97 -18.98
CA LEU A 6 -61.23 -20.53 -20.31
C LEU A 6 -62.31 -20.35 -21.40
N LYS A 7 -62.00 -19.54 -22.43
CA LYS A 7 -62.41 -19.69 -23.86
C LYS A 7 -61.43 -18.86 -24.72
N ARG A 8 -60.59 -19.51 -25.56
CA ARG A 8 -60.76 -19.76 -27.02
C ARG A 8 -60.59 -18.47 -27.87
N LEU A 9 -59.79 -18.36 -28.93
CA LEU A 9 -58.99 -19.31 -29.77
C LEU A 9 -57.77 -18.52 -30.40
N LYS A 10 -56.97 -18.91 -31.42
CA LYS A 10 -57.08 -19.97 -32.46
C LYS A 10 -55.79 -20.79 -32.79
N SER A 11 -54.86 -20.24 -33.59
CA SER A 11 -53.87 -20.94 -34.46
C SER A 11 -52.86 -19.92 -35.06
N ASP A 12 -51.72 -20.22 -35.71
CA ASP A 12 -51.26 -21.40 -36.46
C ASP A 12 -49.75 -21.74 -36.26
N MET A 13 -49.23 -22.63 -37.12
CA MET A 13 -48.02 -23.48 -37.06
C MET A 13 -46.67 -22.87 -37.54
N PHE A 14 -45.55 -23.47 -37.10
CA PHE A 14 -44.16 -23.50 -37.65
C PHE A 14 -43.39 -22.19 -38.03
N SER A 15 -42.18 -22.00 -37.48
CA SER A 15 -40.89 -22.21 -38.18
C SER A 15 -39.68 -21.65 -37.40
N LEU A 16 -38.46 -22.11 -37.72
CA LEU A 16 -37.18 -21.62 -37.21
C LEU A 16 -36.86 -20.19 -37.70
N ALA A 17 -36.23 -19.39 -36.84
CA ALA A 17 -34.94 -18.73 -37.09
C ALA A 17 -34.47 -17.98 -35.83
N GLY A 18 -33.15 -17.94 -35.59
CA GLY A 18 -32.58 -17.13 -34.51
C GLY A 18 -32.45 -15.66 -34.91
N SER A 19 -32.51 -14.76 -33.93
CA SER A 19 -32.09 -13.36 -34.09
C SER A 19 -31.33 -12.87 -32.86
N VAL A 20 -30.14 -12.34 -33.11
CA VAL A 20 -29.32 -11.62 -32.12
C VAL A 20 -30.07 -10.36 -31.68
N ILE A 21 -30.14 -10.11 -30.37
CA ILE A 21 -30.68 -8.84 -29.85
C ILE A 21 -29.57 -7.80 -29.94
N THR A 22 -29.57 -7.06 -31.05
CA THR A 22 -28.73 -5.87 -31.22
C THR A 22 -29.28 -4.73 -30.38
N ALA A 23 -28.73 -4.54 -29.18
CA ALA A 23 -29.05 -3.39 -28.34
C ALA A 23 -28.27 -2.15 -28.83
N ALA A 24 -28.92 -1.32 -29.64
CA ALA A 24 -28.37 -0.02 -30.02
C ALA A 24 -28.37 0.93 -28.81
N VAL A 25 -27.21 1.54 -28.51
CA VAL A 25 -27.12 2.74 -27.67
C VAL A 25 -26.62 3.90 -28.53
N LEU A 26 -27.34 5.00 -28.38
CA LEU A 26 -27.33 6.21 -29.20
C LEU A 26 -25.95 6.80 -29.51
N SER A 27 -25.85 7.35 -30.72
CA SER A 27 -24.71 8.11 -31.22
C SER A 27 -24.45 9.39 -30.42
N GLY A 28 -23.32 9.42 -29.71
CA GLY A 28 -22.50 10.62 -29.58
C GLY A 28 -21.21 10.36 -30.34
N THR A 29 -20.90 11.18 -31.35
CA THR A 29 -19.71 10.99 -32.20
C THR A 29 -18.44 11.47 -31.50
N GLU A 30 -17.95 10.68 -30.55
CA GLU A 30 -16.51 10.53 -30.39
C GLU A 30 -16.11 9.18 -31.00
N VAL A 31 -15.39 9.25 -32.13
CA VAL A 31 -14.61 8.11 -32.60
C VAL A 31 -13.56 7.87 -31.54
N VAL A 32 -13.79 6.90 -30.65
CA VAL A 32 -12.72 6.38 -29.80
C VAL A 32 -11.61 5.94 -30.76
N PRO A 33 -10.40 6.53 -30.70
CA PRO A 33 -9.37 6.19 -31.65
C PRO A 33 -9.05 4.69 -31.57
N GLU A 34 -8.45 4.14 -32.61
CA GLU A 34 -7.91 2.78 -32.57
C GLU A 34 -6.68 2.77 -31.63
N VAL A 35 -6.96 2.69 -30.32
CA VAL A 35 -5.97 2.77 -29.24
C VAL A 35 -5.57 1.37 -28.82
N THR A 36 -4.31 1.03 -29.01
CA THR A 36 -3.72 -0.21 -28.52
C THR A 36 -3.16 -0.01 -27.11
N CYS A 37 -2.83 -1.09 -26.39
CA CYS A 37 -2.27 -1.00 -25.05
C CYS A 37 -1.13 -2.00 -24.82
N ILE A 38 -0.19 -1.63 -23.95
CA ILE A 38 0.88 -2.51 -23.48
C ILE A 38 0.80 -2.57 -21.95
N ALA A 39 0.65 -3.77 -21.39
CA ALA A 39 0.76 -3.99 -19.96
C ALA A 39 2.20 -4.36 -19.56
N TYR A 40 2.61 -3.93 -18.36
CA TYR A 40 3.91 -4.27 -17.77
C TYR A 40 3.86 -4.17 -16.25
N GLY A 41 4.72 -4.91 -15.54
CA GLY A 41 4.86 -4.82 -14.08
C GLY A 41 4.63 -6.15 -13.35
N PRO A 42 4.81 -6.16 -12.01
CA PRO A 42 4.96 -7.39 -11.22
C PRO A 42 3.70 -8.24 -11.13
N GLY A 43 2.51 -7.65 -11.32
CA GLY A 43 1.22 -8.35 -11.30
C GLY A 43 0.88 -9.09 -12.60
N LEU A 44 1.75 -9.12 -13.61
CA LEU A 44 1.55 -9.95 -14.81
C LEU A 44 2.14 -11.35 -14.61
N ASP A 45 3.35 -11.46 -14.05
CA ASP A 45 3.95 -12.72 -13.64
C ASP A 45 3.47 -13.13 -12.23
N SER A 46 2.16 -13.27 -12.08
CA SER A 46 1.52 -13.62 -10.81
C SER A 46 1.87 -15.02 -10.29
N ALA A 47 2.50 -15.84 -11.14
CA ALA A 47 2.85 -17.23 -10.86
C ALA A 47 3.93 -17.39 -9.78
N THR A 48 4.72 -16.34 -9.49
CA THR A 48 5.98 -16.49 -8.78
C THR A 48 5.94 -16.10 -7.30
N LEU A 49 5.16 -15.09 -6.89
CA LEU A 49 5.21 -14.50 -5.55
C LEU A 49 3.82 -14.20 -4.97
N SER A 50 3.53 -14.66 -3.75
CA SER A 50 2.29 -14.31 -3.04
C SER A 50 2.45 -12.99 -2.27
N LEU A 51 1.80 -11.94 -2.77
CA LEU A 51 1.80 -10.58 -2.23
C LEU A 51 0.44 -10.20 -1.63
N PRO A 52 0.34 -9.13 -0.82
CA PRO A 52 -0.94 -8.63 -0.29
C PRO A 52 -1.93 -8.25 -1.40
N VAL A 53 -1.41 -7.62 -2.47
CA VAL A 53 -2.11 -7.21 -3.70
C VAL A 53 -1.16 -7.37 -4.87
N HIS A 54 -1.68 -7.81 -6.02
CA HIS A 54 -0.96 -7.81 -7.29
C HIS A 54 -1.37 -6.58 -8.10
N TYR A 55 -0.44 -5.97 -8.81
CA TYR A 55 -0.72 -4.82 -9.67
C TYR A 55 0.22 -4.76 -10.87
N PHE A 56 -0.29 -4.24 -11.98
CA PHE A 56 0.46 -3.95 -13.19
C PHE A 56 0.03 -2.60 -13.76
N PHE A 57 0.88 -2.05 -14.61
CA PHE A 57 0.61 -0.82 -15.34
C PHE A 57 0.15 -1.16 -16.75
N VAL A 58 -0.71 -0.33 -17.32
CA VAL A 58 -1.13 -0.39 -18.72
C VAL A 58 -0.85 0.97 -19.34
N ARG A 59 -0.10 1.00 -20.43
CA ARG A 59 0.21 2.21 -21.20
C ARG A 59 -0.59 2.18 -22.49
N MET A 60 -1.32 3.26 -22.76
CA MET A 60 -2.13 3.40 -23.97
C MET A 60 -1.30 3.99 -25.11
N ILE A 61 -1.53 3.53 -26.33
CA ILE A 61 -0.79 3.90 -27.54
C ILE A 61 -1.80 4.34 -28.60
N GLY A 62 -1.59 5.52 -29.17
CA GLY A 62 -2.47 6.09 -30.19
C GLY A 62 -2.33 5.40 -31.56
N PRO A 63 -3.20 5.75 -32.53
CA PRO A 63 -3.13 5.23 -33.90
C PRO A 63 -1.82 5.57 -34.64
N ASP A 64 -1.09 6.58 -34.16
CA ASP A 64 0.23 7.00 -34.63
C ASP A 64 1.39 6.14 -34.07
N GLY A 65 1.09 5.15 -33.22
CA GLY A 65 2.08 4.33 -32.53
C GLY A 65 2.79 5.05 -31.37
N LEU A 66 2.38 6.26 -31.00
CA LEU A 66 2.96 7.03 -29.91
C LEU A 66 2.23 6.79 -28.59
N ASN A 67 2.96 6.89 -27.48
CA ASN A 67 2.36 6.79 -26.15
C ASN A 67 1.40 7.97 -25.93
N LEU A 68 0.17 7.68 -25.49
CA LEU A 68 -0.72 8.73 -25.03
C LEU A 68 -0.13 9.39 -23.77
N THR A 69 -0.30 10.71 -23.67
CA THR A 69 0.18 11.54 -22.54
C THR A 69 -0.98 12.13 -21.72
N LYS A 70 -2.21 11.74 -22.04
CA LYS A 70 -3.45 12.21 -21.42
C LYS A 70 -4.37 11.02 -21.12
N SER A 71 -5.14 11.16 -20.05
CA SER A 71 -6.29 10.32 -19.71
C SER A 71 -7.23 10.10 -20.91
N LEU A 72 -7.72 8.86 -21.07
CA LEU A 72 -8.91 8.53 -21.87
C LEU A 72 -10.17 8.41 -20.99
N GLY A 73 -10.13 8.96 -19.78
CA GLY A 73 -11.14 8.84 -18.76
C GLY A 73 -11.21 7.47 -18.08
N GLN A 74 -12.16 7.34 -17.17
CA GLN A 74 -12.39 6.14 -16.36
C GLN A 74 -12.78 4.89 -17.20
N PHE A 75 -13.28 5.10 -18.42
CA PHE A 75 -13.72 4.03 -19.33
C PHE A 75 -12.73 3.73 -20.45
N GLY A 76 -11.59 4.42 -20.51
CA GLY A 76 -10.56 4.24 -21.56
C GLY A 76 -9.82 2.89 -21.51
N LEU A 77 -9.91 2.17 -20.39
CA LEU A 77 -9.37 0.82 -20.24
C LEU A 77 -10.43 -0.10 -19.63
N PHE A 78 -10.86 -1.11 -20.38
CA PHE A 78 -11.72 -2.18 -19.88
C PHE A 78 -10.88 -3.41 -19.52
N VAL A 79 -11.08 -3.91 -18.29
CA VAL A 79 -10.40 -5.10 -17.76
C VAL A 79 -11.45 -6.17 -17.45
N GLN A 80 -11.48 -7.23 -18.25
CA GLN A 80 -12.31 -8.40 -17.97
C GLN A 80 -11.46 -9.51 -17.34
N LEU A 81 -11.99 -10.15 -16.30
CA LEU A 81 -11.37 -11.31 -15.67
C LEU A 81 -12.18 -12.57 -15.98
N LYS A 82 -11.50 -13.64 -16.43
CA LYS A 82 -12.08 -14.97 -16.70
C LYS A 82 -11.27 -16.05 -15.94
N GLY A 83 -11.85 -17.23 -15.76
CA GLY A 83 -11.18 -18.38 -15.11
C GLY A 83 -11.28 -18.45 -13.58
N VAL A 84 -11.95 -17.50 -12.92
CA VAL A 84 -12.15 -17.52 -11.45
C VAL A 84 -13.08 -18.68 -11.05
N PRO A 85 -12.71 -19.56 -10.09
CA PRO A 85 -13.62 -20.53 -9.49
C PRO A 85 -14.78 -19.83 -8.78
N LYS A 86 -15.98 -20.44 -8.77
CA LYS A 86 -17.16 -19.85 -8.11
C LYS A 86 -17.01 -19.63 -6.59
N ALA A 87 -16.07 -20.34 -5.95
CA ALA A 87 -15.74 -20.19 -4.52
C ALA A 87 -14.71 -19.07 -4.24
N CYS A 88 -14.27 -18.36 -5.28
CA CYS A 88 -13.32 -17.27 -5.22
C CYS A 88 -13.91 -15.97 -5.76
N LEU A 89 -13.67 -14.87 -5.05
CA LEU A 89 -13.88 -13.50 -5.52
C LEU A 89 -12.52 -12.88 -5.87
N VAL A 90 -12.34 -12.48 -7.11
CA VAL A 90 -11.21 -11.63 -7.52
C VAL A 90 -11.79 -10.32 -8.04
N ARG A 91 -11.37 -9.21 -7.42
CA ARG A 91 -11.84 -7.87 -7.78
C ARG A 91 -10.68 -7.09 -8.41
N PRO A 92 -10.66 -6.89 -9.74
CA PRO A 92 -9.78 -5.92 -10.36
C PRO A 92 -10.30 -4.50 -10.09
N GLU A 93 -9.37 -3.56 -9.88
CA GLU A 93 -9.64 -2.13 -9.85
C GLU A 93 -8.68 -1.42 -10.81
N VAL A 94 -9.25 -0.50 -11.60
CA VAL A 94 -8.52 0.32 -12.57
C VAL A 94 -8.38 1.74 -12.02
N ILE A 95 -7.16 2.25 -12.02
CA ILE A 95 -6.81 3.59 -11.56
C ILE A 95 -6.17 4.35 -12.72
N ASP A 96 -6.85 5.38 -13.23
CA ASP A 96 -6.29 6.29 -14.22
C ASP A 96 -5.26 7.22 -13.56
N ARG A 97 -4.03 7.29 -14.09
CA ARG A 97 -2.98 8.19 -13.56
C ARG A 97 -3.01 9.59 -14.18
N TYR A 98 -3.93 9.81 -15.13
CA TYR A 98 -4.13 11.03 -15.93
C TYR A 98 -2.99 11.40 -16.89
N ASP A 99 -2.01 10.51 -17.07
CA ASP A 99 -0.82 10.69 -17.91
C ASP A 99 -0.79 9.75 -19.14
N GLY A 100 -1.92 9.12 -19.48
CA GLY A 100 -2.02 8.10 -20.54
C GLY A 100 -1.65 6.69 -20.08
N THR A 101 -1.36 6.51 -18.79
CA THR A 101 -1.19 5.20 -18.16
C THR A 101 -2.24 4.93 -17.10
N TYR A 102 -2.54 3.64 -16.90
CA TYR A 102 -3.46 3.13 -15.90
C TYR A 102 -2.71 2.14 -14.99
N ILE A 103 -3.17 2.01 -13.75
CA ILE A 103 -2.77 0.92 -12.85
C ILE A 103 -3.97 -0.03 -12.77
N VAL A 104 -3.73 -1.30 -13.07
CA VAL A 104 -4.69 -2.37 -12.78
C VAL A 104 -4.16 -3.12 -11.57
N ARG A 105 -4.94 -3.16 -10.50
CA ARG A 105 -4.64 -3.94 -9.30
C ARG A 105 -5.72 -4.95 -9.01
N TYR A 106 -5.38 -6.05 -8.35
CA TYR A 106 -6.33 -7.07 -8.00
C TYR A 106 -5.90 -7.85 -6.75
N LYS A 107 -6.90 -8.30 -6.00
CA LYS A 107 -6.75 -9.20 -4.85
C LYS A 107 -7.72 -10.36 -4.99
N LYS A 108 -7.25 -11.56 -4.63
CA LYS A 108 -8.02 -12.81 -4.63
C LYS A 108 -8.42 -13.17 -3.22
N PHE A 109 -9.71 -13.38 -3.02
CA PHE A 109 -10.32 -13.88 -1.79
C PHE A 109 -11.02 -15.21 -2.11
N CYS A 110 -10.70 -16.28 -1.39
CA CYS A 110 -11.34 -17.59 -1.61
C CYS A 110 -11.77 -18.21 -0.29
N LEU A 111 -12.84 -19.01 -0.34
CA LEU A 111 -13.28 -19.82 0.79
C LEU A 111 -12.31 -20.98 1.10
N SER A 112 -11.53 -21.41 0.11
CA SER A 112 -10.49 -22.45 0.22
C SER A 112 -9.11 -21.89 -0.13
N LEU A 113 -8.12 -22.11 0.73
CA LEU A 113 -6.74 -21.66 0.53
C LEU A 113 -5.97 -22.47 -0.52
N ASN A 114 -6.43 -23.70 -0.84
CA ASN A 114 -5.74 -24.63 -1.73
C ASN A 114 -6.20 -24.54 -3.19
N GLU A 115 -7.16 -23.67 -3.52
CA GLU A 115 -7.66 -23.49 -4.87
C GLU A 115 -6.70 -22.62 -5.70
N HIS A 116 -5.75 -23.27 -6.37
CA HIS A 116 -5.04 -22.66 -7.50
C HIS A 116 -6.05 -22.39 -8.62
N ALA A 117 -5.99 -21.18 -9.17
CA ALA A 117 -6.90 -20.76 -10.22
C ALA A 117 -6.12 -19.99 -11.27
N THR A 118 -6.10 -20.54 -12.48
CA THR A 118 -5.61 -19.90 -13.69
C THR A 118 -6.59 -18.83 -14.11
N HIS A 119 -6.14 -17.58 -14.17
CA HIS A 119 -6.97 -16.46 -14.57
C HIS A 119 -6.52 -15.90 -15.91
N PHE A 120 -7.48 -15.40 -16.67
CA PHE A 120 -7.24 -14.65 -17.90
C PHE A 120 -7.72 -13.22 -17.70
N PHE A 121 -6.78 -12.27 -17.73
CA PHE A 121 -7.12 -10.86 -17.92
C PHE A 121 -7.26 -10.61 -19.42
N THR A 122 -8.35 -9.96 -19.83
CA THR A 122 -8.51 -9.41 -21.18
C THR A 122 -8.53 -7.88 -21.08
N LEU A 123 -7.57 -7.22 -21.72
CA LEU A 123 -7.52 -5.75 -21.86
C LEU A 123 -8.04 -5.35 -23.24
N ASN A 124 -9.07 -4.49 -23.28
CA ASN A 124 -9.68 -3.95 -24.50
C ASN A 124 -9.98 -5.00 -25.60
N SER A 125 -10.26 -6.25 -25.20
CA SER A 125 -10.54 -7.45 -26.04
C SER A 125 -9.35 -8.24 -26.60
N ASP A 126 -8.15 -7.66 -26.71
CA ASP A 126 -7.06 -8.28 -27.49
C ASP A 126 -5.90 -8.84 -26.67
N THR A 127 -5.59 -8.27 -25.51
CA THR A 127 -4.41 -8.68 -24.73
C THR A 127 -4.78 -9.68 -23.63
N HIS A 128 -4.15 -10.86 -23.66
CA HIS A 128 -4.39 -11.95 -22.70
C HIS A 128 -3.18 -12.21 -21.81
N PHE A 129 -3.41 -12.27 -20.49
CA PHE A 129 -2.41 -12.68 -19.50
C PHE A 129 -2.92 -13.89 -18.73
N GLU A 130 -2.09 -14.93 -18.64
CA GLU A 130 -2.38 -16.16 -17.88
C GLU A 130 -1.47 -16.26 -16.65
N GLY A 131 -2.04 -16.60 -15.51
CA GLY A 131 -1.26 -16.94 -14.33
C GLY A 131 -2.11 -17.48 -13.17
N PRO A 132 -1.55 -18.34 -12.30
CA PRO A 132 -2.18 -18.72 -11.06
C PRO A 132 -2.07 -17.56 -10.07
N ILE A 133 -3.21 -17.01 -9.65
CA ILE A 133 -3.22 -16.04 -8.55
C ILE A 133 -3.23 -16.82 -7.23
N VAL A 134 -2.20 -16.63 -6.41
CA VAL A 134 -2.09 -17.25 -5.08
C VAL A 134 -2.78 -16.33 -4.05
N PRO A 135 -3.67 -16.83 -3.16
CA PRO A 135 -4.26 -15.99 -2.11
C PRO A 135 -3.21 -15.29 -1.26
N SER A 136 -3.46 -14.04 -0.87
CA SER A 136 -2.51 -13.26 -0.06
C SER A 136 -2.28 -13.87 1.33
N GLU A 137 -3.28 -14.61 1.80
CA GLU A 137 -3.40 -15.25 3.10
C GLU A 137 -2.60 -16.57 3.20
N CYS A 138 -2.01 -17.09 2.11
CA CYS A 138 -1.31 -18.38 2.16
C CYS A 138 -0.11 -18.37 3.13
N ALA A 139 0.05 -19.47 3.86
CA ALA A 139 1.31 -19.87 4.48
C ALA A 139 2.07 -20.73 3.47
N CYS A 140 3.01 -20.10 2.78
CA CYS A 140 3.62 -20.58 1.53
C CYS A 140 5.11 -20.15 1.49
N PRO A 141 5.93 -20.56 2.47
CA PRO A 141 7.28 -20.02 2.65
C PRO A 141 8.28 -20.58 1.64
N MET A 142 8.94 -19.69 0.89
CA MET A 142 10.03 -20.03 -0.04
C MET A 142 11.40 -19.74 0.56
N LYS A 143 12.47 -20.33 0.00
CA LYS A 143 13.85 -19.97 0.39
C LYS A 143 14.11 -18.47 0.15
N MET A 144 14.86 -17.83 1.05
CA MET A 144 15.10 -16.39 1.01
C MET A 144 15.68 -15.92 -0.34
N ASP A 145 16.69 -16.62 -0.88
CA ASP A 145 17.31 -16.26 -2.16
C ASP A 145 16.33 -16.38 -3.34
N GLN A 146 15.46 -17.40 -3.31
CA GLN A 146 14.41 -17.58 -4.33
C GLN A 146 13.34 -16.49 -4.23
N TRP A 147 12.98 -16.08 -3.00
CA TRP A 147 12.05 -14.98 -2.78
C TRP A 147 12.64 -13.65 -3.27
N LEU A 148 13.89 -13.35 -2.93
CA LEU A 148 14.59 -12.12 -3.36
C LEU A 148 14.73 -12.03 -4.88
N LEU A 149 15.13 -13.13 -5.53
CA LEU A 149 15.23 -13.21 -6.99
C LEU A 149 13.89 -12.95 -7.68
N LYS A 150 12.80 -13.55 -7.17
CA LYS A 150 11.44 -13.37 -7.70
C LYS A 150 10.84 -12.00 -7.39
N ALA A 151 11.16 -11.42 -6.24
CA ALA A 151 10.71 -10.10 -5.84
C ALA A 151 11.39 -8.96 -6.61
N GLN A 152 12.48 -9.26 -7.34
CA GLN A 152 13.23 -8.31 -8.18
C GLN A 152 13.61 -7.03 -7.41
N CYS A 153 14.00 -7.18 -6.15
CA CYS A 153 14.31 -6.04 -5.29
C CYS A 153 15.50 -5.23 -5.84
N PRO A 154 15.36 -3.89 -6.04
CA PRO A 154 16.45 -3.02 -6.49
C PRO A 154 17.67 -3.08 -5.57
N SER A 155 18.87 -3.09 -6.16
CA SER A 155 20.14 -3.25 -5.44
C SER A 155 20.51 -2.02 -4.60
N GLU A 156 19.92 -0.86 -4.91
CA GLU A 156 20.10 0.39 -4.18
C GLU A 156 19.62 0.29 -2.72
N PHE A 157 18.56 -0.47 -2.46
CA PHE A 157 18.08 -0.71 -1.10
C PHE A 157 19.10 -1.48 -0.25
N SER A 158 19.83 -2.42 -0.86
CA SER A 158 20.91 -3.14 -0.20
C SER A 158 22.01 -2.20 0.28
N ASN A 159 22.34 -1.15 -0.48
CA ASN A 159 23.38 -0.18 -0.09
C ASN A 159 23.04 0.59 1.19
N GLN A 160 21.77 0.98 1.37
CA GLN A 160 21.34 1.65 2.61
C GLN A 160 21.38 0.69 3.80
N ILE A 161 20.87 -0.53 3.63
CA ILE A 161 20.86 -1.56 4.69
C ILE A 161 22.29 -1.89 5.12
N LEU A 162 23.19 -2.17 4.16
CA LEU A 162 24.60 -2.45 4.42
C LEU A 162 25.29 -1.29 5.16
N LYS A 163 25.01 -0.03 4.77
CA LYS A 163 25.55 1.14 5.49
C LYS A 163 25.04 1.24 6.93
N HIS A 164 23.78 0.88 7.18
CA HIS A 164 23.21 0.90 8.53
C HIS A 164 23.73 -0.23 9.40
N THR A 165 23.95 -1.43 8.85
CA THR A 165 24.42 -2.60 9.59
C THR A 165 25.95 -2.68 9.74
N ALA A 166 26.73 -1.96 8.93
CA ALA A 166 28.20 -1.96 8.97
C ALA A 166 28.83 -1.62 10.33
N ILE A 167 28.08 -0.99 11.25
CA ILE A 167 28.50 -0.70 12.63
C ILE A 167 28.67 -2.00 13.46
N TRP A 168 27.98 -3.09 13.07
CA TRP A 168 28.03 -4.38 13.75
C TRP A 168 28.57 -5.47 12.80
N PRO A 169 29.90 -5.71 12.78
CA PRO A 169 30.50 -6.81 12.03
C PRO A 169 29.92 -8.18 12.40
N VAL A 170 30.06 -9.16 11.50
CA VAL A 170 29.63 -10.55 11.76
C VAL A 170 30.31 -11.07 13.04
N GLY A 171 29.51 -11.58 13.98
CA GLY A 171 29.97 -12.10 15.27
C GLY A 171 30.16 -11.06 16.39
N SER A 172 29.98 -9.75 16.12
CA SER A 172 30.12 -8.69 17.15
C SER A 172 28.93 -8.55 18.10
N VAL A 173 27.77 -9.09 17.76
CA VAL A 173 26.50 -8.87 18.48
C VAL A 173 26.26 -9.98 19.52
N ASP A 174 26.57 -9.69 20.79
CA ASP A 174 26.06 -10.50 21.90
C ASP A 174 24.60 -10.10 22.24
N LEU A 175 23.67 -11.01 21.96
CA LEU A 175 22.24 -10.81 22.19
C LEU A 175 21.87 -10.65 23.68
N LEU A 176 22.64 -11.22 24.62
CA LEU A 176 22.36 -11.08 26.05
C LEU A 176 22.72 -9.66 26.53
N SER A 177 23.96 -9.22 26.28
CA SER A 177 24.38 -7.84 26.52
C SER A 177 23.47 -6.83 25.83
N VAL A 178 23.10 -7.05 24.56
CA VAL A 178 22.20 -6.16 23.82
C VAL A 178 20.81 -6.06 24.47
N LEU A 179 20.22 -7.18 24.88
CA LEU A 179 18.91 -7.19 25.56
C LEU A 179 18.96 -6.42 26.87
N GLU A 180 19.98 -6.65 27.70
CA GLU A 180 20.14 -5.92 28.95
C GLU A 180 20.40 -4.42 28.71
N GLN A 181 21.24 -4.08 27.72
CA GLN A 181 21.50 -2.68 27.36
C GLN A 181 20.21 -1.98 26.90
N ALA A 182 19.38 -2.62 26.07
CA ALA A 182 18.11 -2.06 25.64
C ALA A 182 17.12 -1.87 26.80
N GLN A 183 17.03 -2.86 27.71
CA GLN A 183 16.21 -2.75 28.92
C GLN A 183 16.69 -1.61 29.84
N ARG A 184 17.99 -1.50 30.09
CA ARG A 184 18.59 -0.42 30.90
C ARG A 184 18.43 0.97 30.28
N LYS A 185 18.59 1.11 28.95
CA LYS A 185 18.49 2.39 28.24
C LYS A 185 17.04 2.89 28.09
N TRP A 186 16.09 2.00 27.83
CA TRP A 186 14.73 2.38 27.41
C TRP A 186 13.61 1.57 28.04
N GLY A 187 13.86 0.34 28.47
CA GLY A 187 12.81 -0.59 28.91
C GLY A 187 12.16 -0.27 30.25
N LEU A 188 12.84 0.51 31.10
CA LEU A 188 12.35 0.99 32.40
C LEU A 188 11.73 2.40 32.36
N HIS A 189 11.78 3.08 31.21
CA HIS A 189 11.21 4.42 31.08
C HIS A 189 9.72 4.34 30.76
N GLU A 190 8.87 4.74 31.70
CA GLU A 190 7.44 4.55 31.55
C GLU A 190 6.82 5.43 30.45
N GLU A 191 7.25 6.66 30.24
CA GLU A 191 6.48 7.59 29.37
C GLU A 191 7.17 8.01 28.06
N SER A 192 8.50 7.82 27.95
CA SER A 192 9.28 8.39 26.84
C SER A 192 9.63 7.40 25.73
N PHE A 193 9.75 6.11 26.05
CA PHE A 193 10.28 5.10 25.13
C PHE A 193 9.48 3.79 25.23
N SER A 194 9.42 3.04 24.12
CA SER A 194 8.88 1.69 24.10
C SER A 194 9.50 0.93 22.93
N PHE A 195 9.86 -0.34 23.16
CA PHE A 195 10.45 -1.20 22.13
C PHE A 195 9.97 -2.64 22.30
N CYS A 196 10.08 -3.46 21.25
CA CYS A 196 9.83 -4.89 21.32
C CYS A 196 11.07 -5.67 20.88
N HIS A 197 11.33 -6.76 21.59
CA HIS A 197 12.23 -7.84 21.20
C HIS A 197 11.41 -8.94 20.53
N TYR A 198 11.68 -9.19 19.27
CA TYR A 198 11.14 -10.31 18.51
C TYR A 198 12.18 -11.43 18.41
N LYS A 199 11.72 -12.68 18.44
CA LYS A 199 12.53 -13.86 18.13
C LYS A 199 11.80 -14.70 17.09
N ILE A 200 12.47 -15.00 16.00
CA ILE A 200 12.00 -15.96 14.99
C ILE A 200 12.77 -17.25 15.24
N ARG A 201 12.07 -18.38 15.33
CA ARG A 201 12.67 -19.70 15.53
C ARG A 201 12.01 -20.77 14.69
N SER A 202 12.83 -21.58 14.04
CA SER A 202 12.42 -22.77 13.29
C SER A 202 12.87 -24.03 14.05
N PRO A 203 11.98 -24.91 14.51
CA PRO A 203 12.35 -26.14 15.17
C PRO A 203 13.07 -27.05 14.17
N LYS A 204 14.22 -27.62 14.55
CA LYS A 204 15.00 -28.55 13.70
C LYS A 204 14.38 -29.95 13.62
N VAL A 205 13.05 -30.04 13.57
CA VAL A 205 12.29 -31.29 13.47
C VAL A 205 11.98 -31.57 12.01
N VAL A 206 12.46 -32.71 11.50
CA VAL A 206 12.54 -33.08 10.07
C VAL A 206 11.19 -33.02 9.32
N PHE A 207 10.06 -33.06 10.04
CA PHE A 207 8.71 -33.05 9.48
C PHE A 207 7.87 -31.80 9.86
N SER A 208 8.51 -30.73 10.33
CA SER A 208 7.81 -29.53 10.81
C SER A 208 8.20 -28.27 10.05
N CYS A 209 7.22 -27.65 9.37
CA CYS A 209 7.38 -26.35 8.71
C CYS A 209 6.91 -25.17 9.58
N TRP A 210 6.68 -25.38 10.89
CA TRP A 210 6.21 -24.32 11.80
C TRP A 210 7.33 -23.35 12.14
N VAL A 211 7.21 -22.08 11.73
CA VAL A 211 8.07 -21.00 12.22
C VAL A 211 7.36 -20.30 13.37
N TYR A 212 8.02 -20.18 14.51
CA TYR A 212 7.50 -19.50 15.69
C TYR A 212 8.00 -18.06 15.76
N LEU A 213 7.06 -17.11 15.81
CA LEU A 213 7.31 -15.70 16.09
C LEU A 213 6.99 -15.42 17.57
N TYR A 214 8.02 -15.23 18.38
CA TYR A 214 7.89 -14.78 19.76
C TYR A 214 8.13 -13.28 19.84
N ARG A 215 7.48 -12.63 20.81
CA ARG A 215 7.66 -11.20 21.06
C ARG A 215 7.53 -10.87 22.54
N ARG A 216 8.41 -10.02 23.05
CA ARG A 216 8.28 -9.36 24.36
C ARG A 216 8.52 -7.86 24.19
N CYS A 217 7.65 -7.03 24.73
CA CYS A 217 7.76 -5.57 24.65
C CYS A 217 8.03 -4.95 26.02
N TYR A 218 8.60 -3.74 25.98
CA TYR A 218 9.09 -2.98 27.12
C TYR A 218 8.66 -1.51 26.98
N GLY A 219 8.42 -0.82 28.11
CA GLY A 219 7.75 0.48 28.16
C GLY A 219 6.22 0.38 28.23
N LYS A 220 5.56 1.52 28.48
CA LYS A 220 4.09 1.65 28.70
C LYS A 220 3.30 1.67 27.39
N HIS A 221 3.81 2.37 26.37
CA HIS A 221 3.08 2.71 25.15
C HIS A 221 3.40 1.76 24.01
N VAL A 222 3.16 0.46 24.25
CA VAL A 222 3.43 -0.61 23.27
C VAL A 222 2.32 -0.81 22.22
N GLY A 223 1.48 0.19 21.94
CA GLY A 223 0.37 0.06 20.98
C GLY A 223 0.86 -0.26 19.55
N PHE A 224 1.86 0.50 19.10
CA PHE A 224 2.40 0.50 17.73
C PHE A 224 3.10 -0.81 17.31
N LYS A 225 3.30 -1.75 18.25
CA LYS A 225 3.79 -3.10 17.96
C LYS A 225 2.97 -3.83 16.88
N MET A 226 1.69 -3.47 16.70
CA MET A 226 0.83 -4.05 15.65
C MET A 226 1.40 -3.91 14.24
N PHE A 227 2.07 -2.79 13.91
CA PHE A 227 2.68 -2.62 12.59
C PHE A 227 3.87 -3.58 12.40
N ALA A 228 4.68 -3.76 13.43
CA ALA A 228 5.78 -4.70 13.44
C ALA A 228 5.29 -6.16 13.41
N ASP A 229 4.21 -6.48 14.13
CA ASP A 229 3.56 -7.79 14.08
C ASP A 229 3.15 -8.16 12.66
N GLU A 230 2.52 -7.24 11.92
CA GLU A 230 2.08 -7.49 10.53
C GLU A 230 3.27 -7.73 9.58
N ILE A 231 4.35 -6.95 9.70
CA ILE A 231 5.58 -7.19 8.92
C ILE A 231 6.11 -8.60 9.17
N PHE A 232 6.36 -8.95 10.44
CA PHE A 232 6.98 -10.24 10.76
C PHE A 232 6.02 -11.42 10.48
N SER A 233 4.72 -11.24 10.72
CA SER A 233 3.69 -12.25 10.41
C SER A 233 3.53 -12.47 8.91
N PHE A 234 3.72 -11.44 8.08
CA PHE A 234 3.80 -11.60 6.63
C PHE A 234 5.09 -12.34 6.23
N LEU A 235 6.25 -11.89 6.71
CA LEU A 235 7.54 -12.47 6.33
C LEU A 235 7.64 -13.97 6.68
N VAL A 236 7.27 -14.40 7.89
CA VAL A 236 7.33 -15.83 8.27
C VAL A 236 6.37 -16.72 7.47
N LYS A 237 5.31 -16.16 6.87
CA LYS A 237 4.39 -16.89 5.98
C LYS A 237 4.91 -17.03 4.54
N LYS A 238 5.79 -16.13 4.09
CA LYS A 238 6.28 -16.06 2.69
C LYS A 238 7.75 -16.46 2.52
N ILE A 239 8.55 -16.38 3.57
CA ILE A 239 9.99 -16.58 3.54
C ILE A 239 10.42 -17.57 4.63
N GLN A 240 11.25 -18.53 4.26
CA GLN A 240 12.00 -19.38 5.18
C GLN A 240 13.11 -18.54 5.82
N LEU A 241 12.76 -17.87 6.93
CA LEU A 241 13.69 -17.04 7.68
C LEU A 241 14.61 -17.90 8.59
N PRO A 242 15.88 -17.49 8.78
CA PRO A 242 16.75 -18.10 9.76
C PRO A 242 16.29 -17.78 11.20
N ASP A 243 16.83 -18.51 12.18
CA ASP A 243 16.71 -18.14 13.58
C ASP A 243 17.36 -16.76 13.81
N ILE A 244 16.57 -15.77 14.22
CA ILE A 244 17.02 -14.38 14.40
C ILE A 244 16.32 -13.71 15.59
N ASP A 245 17.03 -12.78 16.23
CA ASP A 245 16.52 -11.89 17.27
C ASP A 245 16.57 -10.45 16.75
N LEU A 246 15.47 -9.71 16.90
CA LEU A 246 15.32 -8.35 16.37
C LEU A 246 14.80 -7.42 17.47
N PHE A 247 15.36 -6.23 17.56
CA PHE A 247 14.90 -5.17 18.46
C PHE A 247 14.27 -4.08 17.59
N ILE A 248 13.04 -3.68 17.90
CA ILE A 248 12.33 -2.63 17.16
C ILE A 248 11.73 -1.59 18.10
N ASN A 249 12.07 -0.34 17.83
CA ASN A 249 11.52 0.84 18.46
C ASN A 249 10.07 1.05 18.02
N LEU A 250 9.21 1.42 18.97
CA LEU A 250 7.80 1.71 18.70
C LEU A 250 7.48 3.21 18.67
N GLY A 251 8.40 4.07 19.09
CA GLY A 251 8.22 5.53 19.11
C GLY A 251 8.61 6.19 17.79
N ASP A 252 8.17 7.43 17.62
CA ASP A 252 8.41 8.23 16.41
C ASP A 252 9.89 8.58 16.19
N TRP A 253 10.66 8.73 17.28
CA TRP A 253 12.06 9.17 17.28
C TRP A 253 13.04 7.99 17.39
N PRO A 254 14.21 8.04 16.71
CA PRO A 254 15.28 7.05 16.85
C PRO A 254 15.86 7.06 18.26
N LEU A 255 16.36 5.92 18.72
CA LEU A 255 16.75 5.71 20.12
C LEU A 255 18.26 5.76 20.37
N GLU A 256 19.06 5.21 19.45
CA GLU A 256 20.50 5.00 19.68
C GLU A 256 21.32 6.15 19.08
N LYS A 257 21.76 7.06 19.96
CA LYS A 257 22.57 8.23 19.57
C LYS A 257 24.00 7.82 19.21
N LEU A 258 24.52 8.40 18.13
CA LEU A 258 25.90 8.23 17.69
C LEU A 258 26.88 8.89 18.69
N VAL A 259 27.87 8.13 19.14
CA VAL A 259 28.97 8.60 19.99
C VAL A 259 30.28 8.44 19.22
N ARG A 260 30.94 9.55 18.87
CA ARG A 260 32.18 9.52 18.09
C ARG A 260 33.27 8.76 18.86
N GLY A 261 33.91 7.79 18.21
CA GLY A 261 34.96 6.96 18.80
C GLY A 261 34.49 5.82 19.70
N ALA A 262 33.18 5.60 19.87
CA ALA A 262 32.66 4.45 20.59
C ALA A 262 32.67 3.17 19.73
N ASP A 263 32.97 2.03 20.35
CA ASP A 263 32.93 0.71 19.73
C ASP A 263 31.49 0.22 19.47
N SER A 264 31.36 -0.66 18.47
CA SER A 264 30.17 -1.43 18.10
C SER A 264 29.38 -2.02 19.28
N SER A 265 30.07 -2.59 20.29
CA SER A 265 29.45 -3.22 21.47
C SER A 265 28.62 -2.26 22.36
N ARG A 266 28.83 -0.94 22.20
CA ARG A 266 28.07 0.11 22.91
C ARG A 266 26.64 0.27 22.39
N TYR A 267 26.40 -0.12 21.14
CA TYR A 267 25.19 0.19 20.40
C TYR A 267 24.26 -1.02 20.31
N VAL A 268 22.99 -0.82 20.62
CA VAL A 268 21.92 -1.78 20.37
C VAL A 268 21.56 -1.70 18.88
N PRO A 269 21.56 -2.81 18.13
CA PRO A 269 21.04 -2.87 16.76
C PRO A 269 19.51 -2.73 16.77
N MET A 270 19.06 -1.49 16.96
CA MET A 270 17.65 -1.11 17.05
C MET A 270 17.11 -0.79 15.65
N LEU A 271 16.02 -1.45 15.28
CA LEU A 271 15.22 -1.10 14.11
C LEU A 271 14.30 0.08 14.46
N SER A 272 14.28 1.13 13.64
CA SER A 272 13.45 2.33 13.87
C SER A 272 12.79 2.82 12.57
N TRP A 273 11.66 3.51 12.72
CA TRP A 273 10.90 4.07 11.58
C TRP A 273 11.61 5.25 10.89
N CYS A 274 12.56 5.89 11.58
CA CYS A 274 13.40 6.94 11.02
C CYS A 274 14.80 6.94 11.66
N ARG A 275 15.70 7.78 11.11
CA ARG A 275 17.10 7.97 11.54
C ARG A 275 17.54 9.39 11.20
N SER A 276 18.49 9.91 11.96
CA SER A 276 19.23 11.15 11.70
C SER A 276 20.74 10.90 11.55
N ASN A 277 21.51 11.93 11.18
CA ASN A 277 22.98 11.83 11.15
C ASN A 277 23.60 11.54 12.54
N ASP A 278 22.90 11.91 13.61
CA ASP A 278 23.36 11.77 14.99
C ASP A 278 22.85 10.48 15.66
N THR A 279 22.35 9.52 14.89
CA THR A 279 21.80 8.24 15.37
C THR A 279 22.27 7.06 14.52
N VAL A 280 22.30 5.88 15.14
CA VAL A 280 22.83 4.64 14.53
C VAL A 280 21.76 3.59 14.23
N ASP A 281 20.50 3.83 14.61
CA ASP A 281 19.36 2.96 14.33
C ASP A 281 19.29 2.49 12.87
N ILE A 282 18.83 1.26 12.68
CA ILE A 282 18.64 0.63 11.37
C ILE A 282 17.23 1.00 10.88
N VAL A 283 17.16 1.82 9.83
CA VAL A 283 15.86 2.30 9.29
C VAL A 283 15.06 1.16 8.67
N LEU A 284 13.77 1.11 9.01
CA LEU A 284 12.74 0.32 8.32
C LEU A 284 11.84 1.21 7.46
N PRO A 285 11.10 0.63 6.49
CA PRO A 285 9.88 1.24 5.93
C PRO A 285 8.95 1.74 7.06
N THR A 286 8.37 2.94 6.93
CA THR A 286 7.51 3.50 7.99
C THR A 286 6.24 2.67 8.18
N TYR A 287 5.66 2.73 9.38
CA TYR A 287 4.42 2.00 9.69
C TYR A 287 3.25 2.37 8.77
N GLU A 288 3.18 3.62 8.29
CA GLU A 288 2.17 4.06 7.30
C GLU A 288 2.35 3.36 5.95
N LEU A 289 3.60 3.22 5.49
CA LEU A 289 3.94 2.53 4.26
C LEU A 289 3.63 1.03 4.35
N VAL A 290 3.86 0.45 5.52
CA VAL A 290 3.54 -0.94 5.86
C VAL A 290 2.02 -1.16 5.87
N GLU A 291 1.24 -0.33 6.57
CA GLU A 291 -0.23 -0.41 6.54
C GLU A 291 -0.74 -0.25 5.09
N ALA A 292 -0.23 0.75 4.35
CA ALA A 292 -0.62 1.00 2.96
C ALA A 292 -0.38 -0.20 2.03
N VAL A 293 0.65 -1.01 2.27
CA VAL A 293 0.95 -2.21 1.45
C VAL A 293 0.17 -3.44 1.92
N ILE A 294 0.09 -3.71 3.22
CA ILE A 294 -0.55 -4.92 3.76
C ILE A 294 -2.08 -4.82 3.68
N GLU A 295 -2.65 -3.66 4.03
CA GLU A 295 -4.10 -3.41 4.00
C GLU A 295 -4.61 -2.97 2.60
N MET A 296 -3.75 -2.99 1.58
CA MET A 296 -4.14 -2.64 0.22
C MET A 296 -5.29 -3.55 -0.24
N MET A 297 -6.39 -2.95 -0.69
CA MET A 297 -7.66 -3.64 -1.02
C MET A 297 -8.24 -4.53 0.10
N GLY A 298 -7.73 -4.46 1.34
CA GLY A 298 -8.09 -5.36 2.43
C GLY A 298 -9.38 -5.01 3.18
N ARG A 299 -9.81 -3.74 3.14
CA ARG A 299 -10.99 -3.29 3.88
C ARG A 299 -12.28 -3.65 3.15
N LEU A 300 -12.92 -4.70 3.65
CA LEU A 300 -14.17 -5.29 3.17
C LEU A 300 -15.23 -4.21 2.85
N VAL A 301 -15.77 -4.25 1.63
CA VAL A 301 -16.94 -3.45 1.26
C VAL A 301 -18.17 -4.13 1.85
N LEU A 302 -18.68 -3.60 2.97
CA LEU A 302 -20.02 -3.93 3.43
C LEU A 302 -21.04 -3.34 2.45
N PHE A 303 -21.59 -4.20 1.58
CA PHE A 303 -22.73 -3.85 0.75
C PHE A 303 -23.98 -3.70 1.62
N ILE A 304 -24.37 -2.45 1.88
CA ILE A 304 -25.70 -2.12 2.42
C ILE A 304 -26.50 -1.46 1.29
N ASN A 305 -27.64 -2.05 0.95
CA ASN A 305 -28.65 -1.48 0.04
C ASN A 305 -28.15 -1.04 -1.35
N ASN A 306 -27.30 -1.84 -2.01
CA ASN A 306 -26.74 -1.58 -3.36
C ASN A 306 -25.96 -0.25 -3.52
N LEU A 307 -25.72 0.49 -2.43
CA LEU A 307 -24.95 1.72 -2.45
C LEU A 307 -23.49 1.40 -2.12
N CYS A 308 -22.63 1.46 -3.13
CA CYS A 308 -21.19 1.16 -3.02
C CYS A 308 -20.44 2.21 -2.19
N THR A 309 -20.57 2.14 -0.86
CA THR A 309 -19.93 3.09 0.07
C THR A 309 -18.49 2.65 0.39
N VAL A 310 -17.63 2.63 -0.63
CA VAL A 310 -16.17 2.48 -0.45
C VAL A 310 -15.61 3.78 0.12
N ARG A 311 -15.73 3.99 1.43
CA ARG A 311 -15.13 5.15 2.12
C ARG A 311 -14.41 4.81 3.42
N ARG A 312 -13.31 4.07 3.26
CA ARG A 312 -12.03 4.78 3.42
C ARG A 312 -11.36 4.84 2.05
N HIS A 313 -11.06 6.06 1.58
CA HIS A 313 -9.93 6.22 0.67
C HIS A 313 -8.70 5.84 1.50
N SER A 314 -8.26 4.58 1.40
CA SER A 314 -6.93 4.21 1.87
C SER A 314 -5.93 5.11 1.15
N LEU A 315 -5.17 5.89 1.91
CA LEU A 315 -4.06 6.70 1.40
C LEU A 315 -2.87 5.80 1.06
N GLU A 316 -3.14 4.74 0.31
CA GLU A 316 -2.13 3.81 -0.16
C GLU A 316 -1.58 4.23 -1.52
N LEU A 317 -0.40 3.70 -1.83
CA LEU A 317 0.52 4.17 -2.85
C LEU A 317 -0.08 4.24 -4.26
N LEU A 318 -1.03 3.36 -4.60
CA LEU A 318 -1.59 3.26 -5.93
C LEU A 318 -2.79 4.19 -6.13
N SER A 319 -3.75 4.27 -5.18
CA SER A 319 -4.89 5.20 -5.29
C SER A 319 -4.45 6.65 -5.30
N VAL A 320 -3.35 6.99 -4.62
CA VAL A 320 -2.75 8.32 -4.65
C VAL A 320 -2.35 8.74 -6.07
N GLN A 321 -1.93 7.81 -6.94
CA GLN A 321 -1.59 8.15 -8.33
C GLN A 321 -2.84 8.54 -9.15
N GLY A 322 -4.02 8.05 -8.76
CA GLY A 322 -5.32 8.44 -9.33
C GLY A 322 -5.89 9.76 -8.81
N MET A 323 -5.20 10.47 -7.92
CA MET A 323 -5.64 11.78 -7.41
C MET A 323 -5.22 12.96 -8.31
N ARG A 324 -4.67 12.69 -9.51
CA ARG A 324 -4.02 13.68 -10.40
C ARG A 324 -4.94 14.27 -11.48
N ASN A 325 -6.25 14.27 -11.25
CA ASN A 325 -7.26 14.69 -12.23
C ASN A 325 -7.15 16.16 -12.70
N VAL A 326 -6.54 17.05 -11.91
CA VAL A 326 -6.28 18.45 -12.32
C VAL A 326 -4.97 18.54 -13.12
N SER A 327 -5.05 18.97 -14.38
CA SER A 327 -3.87 19.20 -15.23
C SER A 327 -2.96 20.33 -14.71
N TRP A 328 -1.65 20.27 -14.99
CA TRP A 328 -0.67 21.25 -14.50
C TRP A 328 -1.02 22.72 -14.80
N SER A 329 -1.56 22.99 -16.00
CA SER A 329 -2.04 24.33 -16.38
C SER A 329 -3.11 24.86 -15.44
N ASN A 330 -4.00 23.98 -14.96
CA ASN A 330 -5.20 24.33 -14.21
C ASN A 330 -4.99 24.27 -12.68
N LYS A 331 -3.84 23.75 -12.22
CA LYS A 331 -3.46 23.77 -10.80
C LYS A 331 -3.27 25.21 -10.30
N PHE A 332 -3.68 25.45 -9.06
CA PHE A 332 -3.49 26.73 -8.38
C PHE A 332 -1.99 27.08 -8.26
N THR A 333 -1.64 28.32 -8.57
CA THR A 333 -0.26 28.84 -8.45
C THR A 333 0.15 29.15 -7.02
N LYS A 334 -0.83 29.43 -6.15
CA LYS A 334 -0.65 29.63 -4.71
C LYS A 334 -0.15 28.32 -4.08
N ALA A 335 0.99 28.38 -3.41
CA ALA A 335 1.54 27.25 -2.68
C ALA A 335 0.64 26.88 -1.50
N PHE A 336 0.63 25.61 -1.12
CA PHE A 336 -0.35 25.06 -0.20
C PHE A 336 0.29 24.23 0.93
N TRP A 337 -0.27 24.37 2.14
CA TRP A 337 0.07 23.51 3.28
C TRP A 337 -1.10 23.39 4.28
N ARG A 338 -1.31 22.19 4.82
CA ARG A 338 -2.21 21.92 5.94
C ARG A 338 -1.60 20.84 6.82
N GLY A 339 -1.55 21.08 8.13
CA GLY A 339 -1.03 20.09 9.06
C GLY A 339 -1.19 20.49 10.52
N ARG A 340 -0.71 19.61 11.41
CA ARG A 340 -0.69 19.86 12.86
C ARG A 340 0.56 20.63 13.26
N ASP A 341 0.46 21.25 14.42
CA ASP A 341 1.47 22.06 15.11
C ASP A 341 2.68 21.25 15.66
N SER A 342 3.17 20.22 14.98
CA SER A 342 4.20 19.32 15.53
C SER A 342 5.63 19.90 15.60
N THR A 343 5.84 21.14 15.14
CA THR A 343 7.13 21.85 15.24
C THR A 343 6.93 23.35 15.04
N SER A 344 7.76 24.16 15.68
CA SER A 344 7.77 25.63 15.54
C SER A 344 8.00 26.09 14.09
N ALA A 345 8.71 25.30 13.27
CA ALA A 345 8.89 25.59 11.84
C ALA A 345 7.56 25.64 11.07
N ARG A 346 6.55 24.87 11.48
CA ARG A 346 5.20 24.90 10.88
C ARG A 346 4.42 26.16 11.29
N LEU A 347 4.62 26.64 12.53
CA LEU A 347 4.07 27.93 12.97
C LEU A 347 4.71 29.09 12.20
N LEU A 348 6.02 29.04 11.96
CA LEU A 348 6.71 30.01 11.10
C LEU A 348 6.16 30.02 9.66
N LEU A 349 5.87 28.85 9.07
CA LEU A 349 5.24 28.75 7.74
C LEU A 349 3.86 29.43 7.71
N VAL A 350 3.08 29.35 8.79
CA VAL A 350 1.79 30.06 8.93
C VAL A 350 2.00 31.57 9.04
N ASN A 351 3.04 32.06 9.73
CA ASN A 351 3.39 33.49 9.72
C ASN A 351 3.78 33.98 8.32
N ILE A 352 4.59 33.21 7.58
CA ILE A 352 4.97 33.52 6.20
C ILE A 352 3.71 33.59 5.30
N SER A 353 2.76 32.67 5.48
CA SER A 353 1.47 32.68 4.76
C SER A 353 0.60 33.89 5.11
N ARG A 354 0.56 34.31 6.37
CA ARG A 354 -0.17 35.52 6.80
C ARG A 354 0.41 36.80 6.23
N LEU A 355 1.74 36.88 6.12
CA LEU A 355 2.45 38.00 5.51
C LEU A 355 2.34 38.00 3.97
N ASN A 356 2.18 36.83 3.35
CA ASN A 356 2.18 36.67 1.89
C ASN A 356 0.98 35.82 1.41
N PRO A 357 -0.27 36.24 1.69
CA PRO A 357 -1.46 35.40 1.50
C PRO A 357 -1.76 35.08 0.04
N ASP A 358 -1.21 35.84 -0.92
CA ASP A 358 -1.42 35.65 -2.36
C ASP A 358 -0.55 34.53 -2.95
N ILE A 359 0.59 34.21 -2.33
CA ILE A 359 1.53 33.18 -2.81
C ILE A 359 1.53 31.90 -1.97
N LEU A 360 1.07 31.94 -0.72
CA LEU A 360 1.05 30.78 0.18
C LEU A 360 -0.22 30.74 1.04
N ASP A 361 -0.91 29.60 1.05
CA ASP A 361 -1.97 29.26 2.00
C ASP A 361 -1.54 28.09 2.91
N ALA A 362 -0.95 28.42 4.06
CA ALA A 362 -0.51 27.49 5.10
C ALA A 362 -1.29 27.72 6.40
N ARG A 363 -1.92 26.67 6.96
CA ARG A 363 -2.72 26.78 8.19
C ARG A 363 -2.64 25.53 9.07
N ILE A 364 -2.69 25.73 10.40
CA ILE A 364 -2.80 24.65 11.38
C ILE A 364 -4.21 24.04 11.36
N THR A 365 -4.32 22.72 11.30
CA THR A 365 -5.60 22.00 11.33
C THR A 365 -6.01 21.52 12.72
N LYS A 366 -5.04 21.30 13.61
CA LYS A 366 -5.29 20.97 15.03
C LYS A 366 -4.09 21.37 15.87
N PHE A 367 -4.33 22.03 17.00
CA PHE A 367 -3.31 22.29 18.02
C PHE A 367 -3.23 21.14 19.03
N PHE A 368 -2.00 20.81 19.44
CA PHE A 368 -1.72 19.77 20.42
C PHE A 368 -0.44 20.04 21.20
N PHE A 369 0.61 20.53 20.54
CA PHE A 369 1.93 20.79 21.11
C PHE A 369 2.13 22.24 21.53
N PHE A 370 1.49 23.19 20.84
CA PHE A 370 1.56 24.65 21.10
C PHE A 370 0.15 25.20 21.38
N ARG A 371 -0.55 24.58 22.34
CA ARG A 371 -1.96 24.92 22.67
C ARG A 371 -2.10 26.36 23.17
N GLU A 372 -1.08 26.84 23.88
CA GLU A 372 -0.95 28.20 24.39
C GLU A 372 -0.83 29.27 23.28
N GLN A 373 -0.54 28.87 22.05
CA GLN A 373 -0.42 29.78 20.89
C GLN A 373 -1.65 29.71 19.97
N MET A 374 -2.71 28.99 20.38
CA MET A 374 -3.93 28.81 19.59
C MET A 374 -4.64 30.13 19.27
N ASP A 375 -4.70 31.06 20.23
CA ASP A 375 -5.32 32.38 20.02
C ASP A 375 -4.56 33.22 18.98
N TYR A 376 -3.23 33.09 18.95
CA TYR A 376 -2.40 33.78 17.97
C TYR A 376 -2.44 33.11 16.59
N TYR A 377 -2.25 31.78 16.49
CA TYR A 377 -2.14 31.07 15.20
C TYR A 377 -3.47 30.56 14.62
N GLY A 378 -4.55 30.63 15.40
CA GLY A 378 -5.88 30.19 15.02
C GLY A 378 -6.61 31.13 14.04
N PRO A 379 -7.90 30.86 13.77
CA PRO A 379 -8.63 29.65 14.19
C PRO A 379 -8.11 28.38 13.49
N GLU A 380 -8.41 27.20 14.05
CA GLU A 380 -8.09 25.92 13.41
C GLU A 380 -8.73 25.82 12.02
N ALA A 381 -7.92 25.46 11.02
CA ALA A 381 -8.40 25.24 9.66
C ALA A 381 -9.05 23.85 9.52
N PRO A 382 -10.07 23.69 8.66
CA PRO A 382 -10.65 22.38 8.40
C PRO A 382 -9.61 21.41 7.83
N ILE A 383 -9.67 20.15 8.27
CA ILE A 383 -8.90 19.06 7.68
C ILE A 383 -9.30 18.92 6.22
N VAL A 384 -8.30 18.81 5.33
CA VAL A 384 -8.50 18.64 3.89
C VAL A 384 -8.16 17.21 3.49
N THR A 385 -8.76 16.71 2.41
CA THR A 385 -8.36 15.44 1.81
C THR A 385 -6.97 15.55 1.18
N PHE A 386 -6.23 14.45 1.12
CA PHE A 386 -4.90 14.42 0.49
C PHE A 386 -4.95 14.80 -1.00
N GLN A 387 -6.06 14.48 -1.70
CA GLN A 387 -6.30 14.89 -3.08
C GLN A 387 -6.12 16.40 -3.29
N LYS A 388 -6.51 17.24 -2.32
CA LYS A 388 -6.40 18.70 -2.44
C LYS A 388 -4.97 19.20 -2.60
N PHE A 389 -3.97 18.46 -2.12
CA PHE A 389 -2.55 18.80 -2.31
C PHE A 389 -2.11 18.64 -3.77
N PHE A 390 -2.84 17.86 -4.59
CA PHE A 390 -2.61 17.75 -6.03
C PHE A 390 -3.25 18.89 -6.83
N ASP A 391 -4.15 19.68 -6.23
CA ASP A 391 -4.75 20.84 -6.91
C ASP A 391 -3.78 22.04 -6.97
N SER A 392 -2.74 22.07 -6.12
CA SER A 392 -1.69 23.10 -6.14
C SER A 392 -0.47 22.68 -6.97
N ARG A 393 0.20 23.65 -7.58
CA ARG A 393 1.51 23.46 -8.23
C ARG A 393 2.65 23.28 -7.22
N LEU A 394 2.50 23.80 -6.01
CA LEU A 394 3.54 23.81 -4.97
C LEU A 394 2.93 23.43 -3.63
N SER A 395 3.36 22.31 -3.06
CA SER A 395 2.90 21.82 -1.76
C SER A 395 4.10 21.63 -0.84
N PHE A 396 4.01 22.16 0.39
CA PHE A 396 5.02 21.94 1.43
C PHE A 396 4.72 20.65 2.20
N HIS A 397 5.71 20.09 2.91
CA HIS A 397 5.59 18.91 3.79
C HIS A 397 6.20 19.19 5.17
#